data_AF-A0A520H1P5-F1
#
_entry.id   AF-A0A520H1P5-F1
#
_cell.length_a   1.000
_cell.length_b   1.000
_cell.length_c   1.000
_cell.angle_alpha   90.00
_cell.angle_beta   90.00
_cell.angle_gamma   90.00
#
_symmetry.space_group_name_H-M   'P 1'
#
loop_
_entity.id
_entity.type
_entity.pdbx_description
1 polymer ?
#
loop_
_entity_poly.entity_id
_entity_poly.type
_entity_poly.pdbx_seq_one_letter_code
_entity_poly.pdbx_strand_id
1 'polypeptide(L)'
;MHAGHSETALMLALAPETVRMEHAVANYPPPFPIALLSPDGRPACAWTARDFGPSGVIGDPTTATREQGIEILETLSDSWVQALTELHALRWVVREEATWERGQHRGHVESVPGAAA
;
A
#
# COMPACT_ATOMS: atom_id res chain seq x y z
N MET A 1 -3.53 4.46 -8.59
CA MET A 1 -3.85 3.02 -8.56
C MET A 1 -2.81 2.24 -9.37
N HIS A 2 -2.41 2.71 -10.57
CA HIS A 2 -1.21 2.21 -11.27
C HIS A 2 -0.80 3.14 -12.42
N ALA A 3 0.51 3.29 -12.67
CA ALA A 3 1.13 4.07 -13.75
C ALA A 3 0.58 5.50 -13.90
N GLY A 4 0.08 6.07 -12.79
CA GLY A 4 -0.42 7.44 -12.73
C GLY A 4 0.69 8.42 -12.38
N HIS A 5 0.30 9.59 -11.88
CA HIS A 5 1.20 10.70 -11.54
C HIS A 5 2.42 10.27 -10.71
N SER A 6 2.22 9.74 -9.50
CA SER A 6 3.32 9.48 -8.55
C SER A 6 4.32 8.43 -9.04
N GLU A 7 3.84 7.32 -9.63
CA GLU A 7 4.72 6.27 -10.19
C GLU A 7 5.52 6.80 -11.38
N THR A 8 4.89 7.59 -12.25
CA THR A 8 5.56 8.19 -13.41
C THR A 8 6.58 9.24 -12.98
N ALA A 9 6.23 10.10 -12.01
CA ALA A 9 7.14 11.10 -11.46
C ALA A 9 8.38 10.43 -10.84
N LEU A 10 8.18 9.38 -10.02
CA LEU A 10 9.27 8.59 -9.45
C LEU A 10 10.18 7.98 -10.54
N MET A 11 9.59 7.40 -11.59
CA MET A 11 10.37 6.84 -12.69
C MET A 11 11.13 7.91 -13.48
N LEU A 12 10.54 9.11 -13.68
CA LEU A 12 11.23 10.26 -14.28
C LEU A 12 12.42 10.71 -13.44
N ALA A 13 12.35 10.60 -12.11
CA ALA A 13 13.48 10.89 -11.22
C ALA A 13 14.57 9.81 -11.28
N LEU A 14 14.19 8.53 -11.17
CA LEU A 14 15.09 7.38 -11.00
C LEU A 14 15.70 6.85 -12.30
N ALA A 15 14.90 6.77 -13.37
CA ALA A 15 15.27 6.12 -14.63
C ALA A 15 14.56 6.81 -15.82
N PRO A 16 14.83 8.11 -16.07
CA PRO A 16 14.13 8.92 -17.06
C PRO A 16 14.11 8.32 -18.46
N GLU A 17 15.19 7.63 -18.85
CA GLU A 17 15.36 6.99 -20.16
C GLU A 17 14.35 5.85 -20.43
N THR A 18 13.70 5.37 -19.37
CA THR A 18 12.66 4.33 -19.45
C THR A 18 11.26 4.91 -19.62
N VAL A 19 11.09 6.23 -19.51
CA VAL A 19 9.80 6.92 -19.58
C VAL A 19 9.69 7.73 -20.87
N ARG A 20 8.72 7.36 -21.71
CA ARG A 20 8.39 8.06 -22.96
C ARG A 20 7.13 8.90 -22.76
N MET A 21 7.30 10.13 -22.30
CA MET A 21 6.19 11.01 -21.95
C MET A 21 5.26 11.35 -23.14
N GLU A 22 5.76 11.26 -24.37
CA GLU A 22 4.97 11.38 -25.59
C GLU A 22 3.89 10.30 -25.75
N HIS A 23 3.97 9.21 -24.99
CA HIS A 23 2.97 8.14 -24.95
C HIS A 23 2.10 8.19 -23.68
N ALA A 24 2.32 9.16 -22.80
CA ALA A 24 1.54 9.31 -21.57
C ALA A 24 0.08 9.62 -21.91
N VAL A 25 -0.83 8.79 -21.40
CA VAL A 25 -2.28 8.96 -21.59
C VAL A 25 -2.99 8.82 -20.25
N ALA A 26 -3.88 9.75 -19.94
CA ALA A 26 -4.77 9.61 -18.81
C ALA A 26 -5.80 8.52 -19.10
N ASN A 27 -6.06 7.66 -18.12
CA ASN A 27 -7.12 6.66 -18.20
C ASN A 27 -7.81 6.53 -16.84
N TYR A 28 -9.11 6.81 -16.84
CA TYR A 28 -9.98 6.73 -15.68
C TYR A 28 -11.05 5.68 -15.96
N PRO A 29 -10.95 4.48 -15.39
CA PRO A 29 -11.93 3.44 -15.63
C PRO A 29 -13.31 3.86 -15.09
N PRO A 30 -14.40 3.37 -15.70
CA PRO A 30 -15.74 3.63 -15.19
C PRO A 30 -15.90 3.06 -13.77
N PRO A 31 -16.80 3.63 -12.96
CA PRO A 31 -17.10 3.10 -11.63
C PRO A 31 -17.44 1.62 -11.68
N PHE A 32 -16.92 0.85 -10.72
CA PHE A 32 -17.19 -0.58 -10.66
C PHE A 32 -18.69 -0.82 -10.35
N PRO A 33 -19.36 -1.78 -11.01
CA PRO A 33 -20.80 -1.99 -10.81
C PRO A 33 -21.19 -2.39 -9.38
N ILE A 34 -20.26 -2.95 -8.62
CA ILE A 34 -20.44 -3.38 -7.24
C ILE A 34 -19.38 -2.72 -6.38
N ALA A 35 -19.76 -1.73 -5.58
CA ALA A 35 -18.83 -0.99 -4.72
C ALA A 35 -18.13 -1.88 -3.67
N LEU A 36 -18.82 -2.90 -3.14
CA LEU A 36 -18.22 -3.81 -2.16
C LEU A 36 -17.05 -4.62 -2.75
N LEU A 37 -17.19 -5.02 -4.01
CA LEU A 37 -16.23 -5.84 -4.75
C LEU A 37 -15.43 -5.01 -5.77
N SER A 38 -15.34 -3.69 -5.54
CA SER A 38 -14.52 -2.84 -6.39
C SER A 38 -13.03 -3.17 -6.20
N PRO A 39 -12.15 -2.68 -7.08
CA PRO A 39 -10.70 -2.92 -6.98
C PRO A 39 -10.08 -2.38 -5.68
N ASP A 40 -10.68 -1.34 -5.13
CA ASP A 40 -10.36 -0.69 -3.85
C ASP A 40 -11.32 -1.09 -2.71
N GLY A 41 -12.25 -2.00 -3.00
CA GLY A 41 -13.25 -2.52 -2.06
C GLY A 41 -12.66 -3.47 -1.02
N ARG A 42 -13.48 -3.85 -0.04
CA ARG A 42 -13.10 -4.77 1.04
C ARG A 42 -14.21 -5.80 1.24
N PRO A 43 -14.13 -7.00 0.64
CA PRO A 43 -12.99 -7.55 -0.11
C PRO A 43 -12.91 -7.02 -1.55
N ALA A 44 -11.69 -6.82 -2.06
CA ALA A 44 -11.47 -6.48 -3.45
C ALA A 44 -11.70 -7.69 -4.39
N CYS A 45 -12.21 -7.45 -5.60
CA CYS A 45 -12.23 -8.47 -6.64
C CYS A 45 -10.81 -8.77 -7.17
N ALA A 46 -10.62 -9.92 -7.82
CA ALA A 46 -9.41 -10.17 -8.59
C ALA A 46 -9.46 -9.39 -9.91
N TRP A 47 -8.36 -8.72 -10.27
CA TRP A 47 -8.26 -7.89 -11.47
C TRP A 47 -6.82 -7.84 -12.00
N THR A 48 -6.69 -7.39 -13.24
CA THR A 48 -5.45 -7.04 -13.95
C THR A 48 -5.54 -5.60 -14.45
N ALA A 49 -4.40 -4.95 -14.73
CA ALA A 49 -4.41 -3.58 -15.26
C ALA A 49 -5.22 -3.44 -16.57
N ARG A 50 -5.34 -4.53 -17.35
CA ARG A 50 -6.09 -4.57 -18.61
C ARG A 50 -7.60 -4.47 -18.40
N ASP A 51 -8.11 -4.81 -17.21
CA ASP A 51 -9.53 -4.69 -16.87
C ASP A 51 -9.97 -3.22 -16.75
N PHE A 52 -9.00 -2.29 -16.64
CA PHE A 52 -9.26 -0.85 -16.54
C PHE A 52 -9.06 -0.07 -17.84
N GLY A 53 -8.62 -0.74 -18.91
CA GLY A 53 -8.43 -0.12 -20.20
C GLY A 53 -7.23 -0.67 -20.98
N PRO A 54 -7.09 -0.27 -22.25
CA PRO A 54 -6.07 -0.83 -23.14
C PRO A 54 -4.64 -0.37 -22.81
N SER A 55 -4.47 0.75 -22.11
CA SER A 55 -3.15 1.32 -21.75
C SER A 55 -2.53 0.69 -20.50
N GLY A 56 -3.33 0.08 -19.63
CA GLY A 56 -2.91 -0.37 -18.29
C GLY A 56 -2.74 0.76 -17.27
N VAL A 57 -2.88 2.02 -17.67
CA VAL A 57 -2.84 3.19 -16.77
C VAL A 57 -4.14 3.28 -15.97
N ILE A 58 -4.03 3.59 -14.69
CA ILE A 58 -5.17 3.87 -13.82
C ILE A 58 -4.90 5.17 -13.05
N GLY A 59 -5.24 6.28 -13.70
CA GLY A 59 -4.95 7.65 -13.28
C GLY A 59 -4.46 8.53 -14.44
N ASP A 60 -3.77 9.61 -14.11
CA ASP A 60 -3.21 10.55 -15.08
C ASP A 60 -1.69 10.75 -14.86
N PRO A 61 -0.85 10.24 -15.77
CA PRO A 61 0.59 10.44 -15.76
C PRO A 61 1.05 11.74 -16.45
N THR A 62 0.18 12.42 -17.20
CA THR A 62 0.55 13.55 -18.08
C THR A 62 1.05 14.78 -17.33
N THR A 63 0.73 14.86 -16.04
CA THR A 63 1.11 15.95 -15.14
C THR A 63 2.39 15.68 -14.35
N ALA A 64 2.98 14.49 -14.49
CA ALA A 64 4.15 14.09 -13.73
C ALA A 64 5.42 14.79 -14.22
N THR A 65 6.22 15.29 -13.28
CA THR A 65 7.56 15.85 -13.55
C THR A 65 8.64 15.12 -12.76
N ARG A 66 9.90 15.30 -13.19
CA ARG A 66 11.08 14.79 -12.48
C ARG A 66 11.19 15.40 -11.09
N GLU A 67 10.93 16.70 -10.95
CA GLU A 67 11.08 17.45 -9.71
C GLU A 67 10.11 16.92 -8.64
N GLN A 68 8.86 16.66 -9.03
CA GLN A 68 7.88 16.00 -8.16
C GLN A 68 8.34 14.59 -7.77
N GLY A 69 8.97 13.86 -8.69
CA GLY A 69 9.54 12.55 -8.42
C GLY A 69 10.64 12.58 -7.36
N ILE A 70 11.51 13.59 -7.39
CA ILE A 70 12.57 13.80 -6.40
C ILE A 70 11.95 14.08 -5.03
N GLU A 71 10.98 14.99 -4.94
CA GLU A 71 10.29 15.32 -3.68
C GLU A 71 9.58 14.09 -3.06
N ILE A 72 8.91 13.29 -3.89
CA ILE A 72 8.27 12.04 -3.46
C ILE A 72 9.34 11.05 -2.95
N LEU A 73 10.46 10.91 -3.67
CA LEU A 73 11.54 9.99 -3.30
C LEU A 73 12.19 10.37 -1.96
N GLU A 74 12.46 11.65 -1.75
CA GLU A 74 13.03 12.17 -0.49
C GLU A 74 12.08 11.87 0.67
N THR A 75 10.81 12.25 0.55
CA THR A 75 9.80 12.03 1.60
C THR A 75 9.61 10.54 1.94
N LEU A 76 9.55 9.68 0.92
CA LEU A 76 9.44 8.23 1.11
C LEU A 76 10.68 7.66 1.80
N SER A 77 11.88 8.09 1.36
CA SER A 77 13.14 7.60 1.91
C SER A 77 13.28 7.97 3.38
N ASP A 78 12.95 9.22 3.74
CA ASP A 78 12.97 9.70 5.12
C ASP A 78 12.01 8.90 6.02
N SER A 79 10.79 8.66 5.54
CA SER A 79 9.80 7.88 6.28
C SER A 79 10.24 6.43 6.50
N TRP A 80 10.84 5.80 5.48
CA TRP A 80 11.39 4.44 5.61
C TRP A 80 12.57 4.37 6.55
N VAL A 81 13.50 5.34 6.48
CA VAL A 81 14.64 5.43 7.41
C VAL A 81 14.13 5.55 8.84
N GLN A 82 13.13 6.39 9.09
CA GLN A 82 12.52 6.53 10.40
C GLN A 82 11.91 5.20 10.86
N ALA A 83 11.03 4.59 10.06
CA ALA A 83 10.36 3.35 10.43
C ALA A 83 11.33 2.20 10.70
N LEU A 84 12.37 2.05 9.88
CA LEU A 84 13.40 1.03 10.07
C LEU A 84 14.24 1.28 11.32
N THR A 85 14.56 2.54 11.62
CA THR A 85 15.30 2.92 12.84
C THR A 85 14.48 2.61 14.08
N GLU A 86 13.21 2.99 14.10
CA GLU A 86 12.30 2.70 15.21
C GLU A 86 12.09 1.19 15.39
N LEU A 87 11.87 0.45 14.30
CA LEU A 87 11.74 -1.01 14.33
C LEU A 87 13.01 -1.69 14.86
N HIS A 88 14.19 -1.20 14.50
CA HIS A 88 15.45 -1.73 15.00
C HIS A 88 15.63 -1.50 16.50
N ALA A 89 15.23 -0.33 17.00
CA ALA A 89 15.29 -0.01 18.42
C ALA A 89 14.13 -0.62 19.23
N LEU A 90 13.07 -1.08 18.56
CA LEU A 90 11.86 -1.58 19.17
C LEU A 90 12.16 -2.76 20.10
N ARG A 91 11.82 -2.58 21.38
CA ARG A 91 11.70 -3.67 22.34
C ARG A 91 10.23 -4.07 22.36
N TRP A 92 9.91 -5.20 21.74
CA TRP A 92 8.56 -5.74 21.79
C TRP A 92 8.10 -5.93 23.23
N VAL A 93 6.82 -5.62 23.49
CA VAL A 93 6.21 -5.97 24.77
C VAL A 93 6.19 -7.49 24.85
N VAL A 94 6.97 -8.03 25.77
CA VAL A 94 6.95 -9.45 26.09
C VAL A 94 5.73 -9.67 26.98
N ARG A 95 4.79 -10.48 26.50
CA ARG A 95 3.71 -10.97 27.34
C ARG A 95 4.22 -12.19 28.10
N GLU A 96 4.25 -12.12 29.42
CA GLU A 96 4.67 -13.26 30.26
C GLU A 96 3.64 -14.40 30.21
N GLU A 97 2.39 -14.05 29.96
CA GLU A 97 1.27 -14.99 29.94
C GLU A 97 1.27 -15.88 28.70
N ALA A 98 1.07 -17.18 28.90
CA ALA A 98 0.95 -18.15 27.82
C ALA A 98 -0.26 -17.82 26.92
N THR A 99 -0.01 -17.68 25.62
CA THR A 99 -1.07 -17.40 24.63
C THR A 99 -1.62 -18.71 24.06
N TRP A 100 -2.92 -18.72 23.75
CA TRP A 100 -3.55 -19.82 23.01
C TRP A 100 -3.04 -19.83 21.57
N GLU A 101 -2.31 -20.87 21.18
CA GLU A 101 -1.82 -21.08 19.81
C GLU A 101 -2.45 -22.31 19.15
N ARG A 102 -2.33 -22.40 17.82
CA ARG A 102 -2.85 -23.56 17.07
C ARG A 102 -2.11 -24.83 17.53
N GLY A 103 -2.79 -25.66 18.33
CA GLY A 103 -2.27 -26.94 18.83
C GLY A 103 -2.00 -26.97 20.34
N GLN A 104 -2.09 -25.83 21.03
CA GLN A 104 -2.02 -25.76 22.50
C GLN A 104 -3.38 -25.29 23.04
N HIS A 105 -4.11 -26.20 23.70
CA HIS A 105 -5.39 -25.88 24.34
C HIS A 105 -5.24 -25.39 25.79
N ARG A 106 -4.14 -24.70 26.09
CA ARG A 106 -3.84 -24.14 27.41
C ARG A 106 -3.27 -22.74 27.21
N GLY A 107 -3.77 -21.78 27.96
CA GLY A 107 -3.30 -20.39 27.93
C GLY A 107 -4.00 -19.56 29.01
N HIS A 108 -3.49 -18.36 29.25
CA HIS A 108 -4.06 -17.44 30.23
C HIS A 108 -5.49 -17.04 29.83
N VAL A 109 -6.41 -17.10 30.78
CA VAL A 109 -7.77 -16.59 30.65
C VAL A 109 -7.89 -15.43 31.63
N GLU A 110 -7.99 -14.21 31.09
CA GLU A 110 -8.14 -13.01 31.90
C GLU A 110 -9.50 -13.06 32.62
N SER A 111 -9.47 -13.09 33.96
CA SER A 111 -10.68 -13.10 34.77
C SER A 111 -11.20 -11.68 34.96
N VAL A 112 -12.47 -11.46 34.64
CA VAL A 112 -13.12 -10.18 34.94
C VAL A 112 -13.39 -10.11 36.45
N PRO A 113 -12.98 -9.04 37.15
CA PRO A 113 -13.27 -8.89 38.58
C PRO A 113 -14.78 -8.94 38.82
N GLY A 114 -15.24 -9.93 39.60
CA GLY A 114 -16.66 -10.10 39.95
C GLY A 114 -17.39 -11.23 39.23
N ALA A 115 -16.76 -11.93 38.27
CA ALA A 115 -17.31 -13.18 37.74
C ALA A 115 -17.04 -14.32 38.75
N ALA A 116 -18.01 -14.58 39.63
CA ALA A 116 -18.00 -15.77 40.48
C ALA A 116 -18.13 -17.05 39.62
N ALA A 117 -17.43 -18.10 40.03
CA ALA A 117 -17.44 -19.43 39.41
C ALA A 117 -18.79 -20.16 39.59
#